data_AF-A0A088EZG4-F1
#
_entry.id   AF-A0A088EZG4-F1
#
_cell.length_a   1.000
_cell.length_b   1.000
_cell.length_c   1.000
_cell.angle_alpha   90.00
_cell.angle_beta   90.00
_cell.angle_gamma   90.00
#
_symmetry.space_group_name_H-M   'P 1'
#
loop_
_entity.id
_entity.type
_entity.pdbx_description
1 polymer ?
#
loop_
_entity_poly.entity_id
_entity_poly.type
_entity_poly.pdbx_seq_one_letter_code
_entity_poly.pdbx_strand_id
1 'polypeptide(L)'
;MLSLIKRICQQLETIISLLEKSAPKEEPSLPVQLQQHAIIEDDLSQISGLMDINQVVEILNISTATYYRWVRQGELVPRRKGKRHYFFKEDLVQQLAEGKRRGRI
;
A
#
# COMPACT_ATOMS: atom_id res chain seq x y z
N MET A 1 -39.70 -9.21 -18.68
CA MET A 1 -38.22 -8.98 -18.77
C MET A 1 -37.78 -7.62 -18.24
N LEU A 2 -38.52 -6.52 -18.50
CA LEU A 2 -38.23 -5.18 -17.96
C LEU A 2 -38.23 -5.07 -16.43
N SER A 3 -39.00 -5.92 -15.73
CA SER A 3 -39.09 -5.93 -14.27
C SER A 3 -37.82 -6.43 -13.57
N LEU A 4 -37.12 -7.40 -14.18
CA LEU A 4 -35.89 -7.95 -13.64
C LEU A 4 -34.75 -6.93 -13.73
N ILE A 5 -34.64 -6.24 -14.87
CA ILE A 5 -33.64 -5.18 -15.08
C ILE A 5 -33.85 -4.05 -14.08
N LYS A 6 -35.09 -3.61 -13.88
CA LYS A 6 -35.41 -2.58 -12.87
C LYS A 6 -35.00 -3.00 -11.46
N ARG A 7 -35.24 -4.27 -11.11
CA ARG A 7 -34.88 -4.82 -9.80
C ARG A 7 -33.36 -4.93 -9.61
N ILE A 8 -32.63 -5.31 -10.66
CA ILE A 8 -31.16 -5.34 -10.65
C ILE A 8 -30.60 -3.93 -10.48
N CYS A 9 -31.11 -2.94 -11.22
CA CYS A 9 -30.67 -1.55 -11.06
C CYS A 9 -30.92 -1.02 -9.65
N GLN A 10 -32.08 -1.31 -9.07
CA GLN A 10 -32.39 -0.94 -7.67
C GLN A 10 -31.41 -1.57 -6.67
N GLN A 11 -31.08 -2.85 -6.85
CA GLN A 11 -30.11 -3.51 -5.97
C GLN A 11 -28.71 -2.91 -6.11
N LEU A 12 -28.29 -2.55 -7.33
CA LEU A 12 -27.01 -1.87 -7.56
C LEU A 12 -26.97 -0.48 -6.90
N GLU A 13 -28.02 0.33 -7.04
CA GLU A 13 -28.12 1.62 -6.33
C GLU A 13 -28.04 1.46 -4.81
N THR A 14 -28.69 0.42 -4.28
CA THR A 14 -28.67 0.15 -2.84
C THR A 14 -27.27 -0.22 -2.37
N ILE A 15 -26.55 -1.05 -3.13
CA ILE A 15 -25.17 -1.45 -2.83
C ILE A 15 -24.25 -0.22 -2.90
N ILE A 16 -24.38 0.62 -3.93
CA ILE A 16 -23.58 1.85 -4.09
C ILE A 16 -23.79 2.78 -2.88
N SER A 17 -25.04 3.02 -2.49
CA SER A 17 -25.36 3.89 -1.34
C SER A 17 -24.81 3.35 -0.02
N LEU A 18 -24.81 2.03 0.17
CA LEU A 18 -24.24 1.40 1.37
C LEU A 18 -22.71 1.51 1.39
N LEU A 19 -22.06 1.35 0.24
CA LEU A 19 -20.61 1.51 0.11
C LEU A 19 -20.19 2.95 0.39
N GLU A 20 -20.86 3.94 -0.22
CA GLU A 20 -20.60 5.38 0.01
C GLU A 20 -20.78 5.78 1.48
N LYS A 21 -21.78 5.22 2.17
CA LYS A 21 -22.03 5.49 3.58
C LYS A 21 -21.01 4.84 4.51
N SER A 22 -20.42 3.72 4.10
CA SER A 22 -19.38 3.01 4.85
C SER A 22 -17.97 3.53 4.61
N ALA A 23 -17.76 4.26 3.51
CA ALA A 23 -16.49 4.90 3.21
C ALA A 23 -16.32 6.16 4.10
N PRO A 24 -15.20 6.30 4.85
CA PRO A 24 -14.89 7.54 5.53
C PRO A 24 -14.71 8.65 4.48
N LYS A 25 -15.40 9.78 4.68
CA LYS A 25 -15.29 10.95 3.82
C LYS A 25 -13.86 11.51 3.87
N GLU A 26 -13.12 11.39 2.77
CA GLU A 26 -12.00 12.28 2.47
C GLU A 26 -12.45 13.21 1.33
N GLU A 27 -12.75 14.45 1.72
CA GLU A 27 -13.09 15.55 0.82
C GLU A 27 -11.89 15.89 -0.09
N PRO A 28 -12.09 16.00 -1.42
CA PRO A 28 -11.05 16.40 -2.34
C PRO A 28 -10.99 17.93 -2.40
N SER A 29 -9.90 18.51 -1.89
CA SER A 29 -9.49 19.84 -2.32
C SER A 29 -8.19 19.73 -3.11
N LEU A 30 -8.33 19.77 -4.44
CA LEU A 30 -7.25 20.13 -5.35
C LEU A 30 -7.52 21.55 -5.83
N PRO A 31 -6.45 22.29 -6.18
CA PRO A 31 -6.36 22.51 -7.61
C PRO A 31 -4.92 22.41 -8.18
N VAL A 32 -4.89 21.77 -9.35
CA VAL A 32 -4.05 22.00 -10.54
C VAL A 32 -2.68 21.30 -10.71
N GLN A 33 -2.57 20.78 -11.95
CA GLN A 33 -1.42 20.53 -12.82
C GLN A 33 -0.89 19.08 -12.97
N LEU A 34 -1.42 18.47 -14.04
CA LEU A 34 -1.05 17.27 -14.78
C LEU A 34 0.46 17.06 -15.05
N GLN A 35 0.94 15.83 -14.82
CA GLN A 35 1.70 14.92 -15.73
C GLN A 35 2.57 13.92 -14.92
N GLN A 36 2.66 12.61 -15.15
CA GLN A 36 1.81 11.56 -15.69
C GLN A 36 2.53 10.21 -15.39
N HIS A 37 1.76 9.17 -15.05
CA HIS A 37 2.12 7.73 -15.03
C HIS A 37 2.93 7.13 -13.83
N ALA A 38 2.32 7.02 -12.65
CA ALA A 38 2.75 6.02 -11.63
C ALA A 38 1.69 5.62 -10.57
N ILE A 39 0.44 6.11 -10.63
CA ILE A 39 -0.36 6.27 -9.40
C ILE A 39 -1.42 5.16 -9.16
N ILE A 40 -1.66 4.23 -10.09
CA ILE A 40 -2.82 3.31 -9.93
C ILE A 40 -2.48 2.03 -9.12
N GLU A 41 -1.22 1.73 -8.78
CA GLU A 41 -0.91 0.56 -7.94
C GLU A 41 -0.83 0.84 -6.43
N ASP A 42 -0.97 2.09 -5.98
CA ASP A 42 -0.63 2.45 -4.60
C ASP A 42 -1.76 2.22 -3.58
N ASP A 43 -3.02 2.14 -4.04
CA ASP A 43 -4.18 2.13 -3.14
C ASP A 43 -4.53 0.74 -2.57
N LEU A 44 -3.98 -0.35 -3.14
CA LEU A 44 -4.17 -1.71 -2.62
C LEU A 44 -3.17 -2.07 -1.50
N SER A 45 -2.07 -1.32 -1.39
CA SER A 45 -1.03 -1.52 -0.37
C SER A 45 -1.46 -1.01 1.01
N GLN A 46 -2.41 -0.07 1.05
CA GLN A 46 -2.92 0.49 2.31
C GLN A 46 -3.90 -0.45 3.03
N ILE A 47 -4.44 -1.46 2.33
CA ILE A 47 -5.54 -2.29 2.85
C ILE A 47 -5.04 -3.64 3.40
N SER A 48 -3.80 -4.04 3.15
CA SER A 48 -3.24 -5.29 3.67
C SER A 48 -1.74 -5.13 3.88
N GLY A 49 -1.26 -5.28 5.12
CA GLY A 49 0.07 -4.91 5.61
C GLY A 49 1.29 -5.59 4.97
N LEU A 50 1.16 -6.14 3.76
CA LEU A 50 2.23 -6.71 2.98
C LEU A 50 2.89 -5.64 2.09
N MET A 51 4.13 -5.29 2.44
CA MET A 51 4.92 -4.28 1.76
C MET A 51 5.89 -4.90 0.77
N ASP A 52 6.15 -4.20 -0.33
CA ASP A 52 7.16 -4.58 -1.31
C ASP A 52 8.55 -3.97 -1.00
N ILE A 53 9.53 -4.23 -1.86
CA ILE A 53 10.89 -3.71 -1.67
C ILE A 53 10.92 -2.17 -1.69
N ASN A 54 10.15 -1.54 -2.58
CA ASN A 54 10.19 -0.09 -2.76
C ASN A 54 9.67 0.59 -1.49
N GLN A 55 8.55 0.11 -0.97
CA GLN A 55 7.96 0.59 0.28
C GLN A 55 8.90 0.37 1.48
N VAL A 56 9.58 -0.78 1.56
CA VAL A 56 10.54 -1.06 2.64
C VAL A 56 11.72 -0.10 2.60
N VAL A 57 12.25 0.17 1.41
CA VAL A 57 13.40 1.05 1.18
C VAL A 57 13.04 2.50 1.55
N GLU A 58 11.83 2.93 1.20
CA GLU A 58 11.29 4.25 1.54
C GLU A 58 11.06 4.40 3.06
N ILE A 59 10.40 3.43 3.69
CA ILE A 59 10.12 3.46 5.14
C ILE A 59 11.41 3.47 5.97
N LEU A 60 12.42 2.70 5.55
CA LEU A 60 13.70 2.63 6.25
C LEU A 60 14.65 3.77 5.87
N ASN A 61 14.30 4.59 4.87
CA ASN A 61 15.13 5.63 4.27
C ASN A 61 16.55 5.14 3.94
N ILE A 62 16.63 4.01 3.23
CA ILE A 62 17.89 3.40 2.79
C ILE A 62 17.97 3.35 1.27
N SER A 63 19.14 3.01 0.73
CA SER A 63 19.27 2.68 -0.69
C SER A 63 18.90 1.22 -0.96
N THR A 64 18.47 0.91 -2.19
CA THR A 64 18.23 -0.47 -2.66
C THR A 64 19.47 -1.37 -2.51
N ALA A 65 20.67 -0.82 -2.71
CA ALA A 65 21.92 -1.53 -2.48
C ALA A 65 22.11 -1.91 -1.00
N THR A 66 21.75 -1.00 -0.09
CA THR A 66 21.79 -1.25 1.36
C THR A 66 20.78 -2.32 1.75
N TYR A 67 19.58 -2.27 1.17
CA TYR A 67 18.55 -3.29 1.36
C TYR A 67 19.07 -4.70 0.99
N TYR A 68 19.60 -4.90 -0.21
CA TYR A 68 20.11 -6.23 -0.62
C TYR A 68 21.32 -6.68 0.22
N ARG A 69 22.15 -5.74 0.67
CA ARG A 69 23.24 -6.03 1.62
C ARG A 69 22.69 -6.57 2.93
N TRP A 70 21.69 -5.92 3.51
CA TRP A 70 21.05 -6.35 4.76
C TRP A 70 20.34 -7.70 4.62
N VAL A 71 19.69 -7.95 3.48
CA VAL A 71 19.12 -9.26 3.17
C VAL A 71 20.19 -10.35 3.10
N ARG A 72 21.32 -10.07 2.46
CA ARG A 72 22.45 -11.01 2.38
C ARG A 72 23.09 -11.26 3.77
N GLN A 73 23.08 -10.26 4.64
CA GLN A 73 23.62 -10.35 6.00
C GLN A 73 22.64 -11.03 6.98
N GLY A 74 21.37 -11.19 6.60
CA GLY A 74 20.33 -11.75 7.47
C GLY A 74 19.67 -10.73 8.40
N GLU A 75 20.03 -9.44 8.29
CA GLU A 75 19.44 -8.33 9.07
C GLU A 75 18.00 -8.02 8.62
N LEU A 76 17.69 -8.29 7.36
CA LEU A 76 16.33 -8.23 6.82
C LEU A 76 15.96 -9.60 6.25
N VAL A 77 14.86 -10.18 6.73
CA VAL A 77 14.38 -11.49 6.29
C VAL A 77 13.12 -11.32 5.44
N PRO A 78 13.23 -11.21 4.11
CA PRO A 78 12.06 -11.08 3.24
C PRO A 78 11.29 -12.38 3.14
N ARG A 79 9.97 -12.26 3.09
CA ARG A 79 9.08 -13.36 2.67
C ARG A 79 9.09 -13.41 1.14
N ARG A 80 9.45 -14.57 0.59
CA ARG A 80 9.61 -14.73 -0.86
C ARG A 80 8.34 -15.32 -1.46
N LYS A 81 7.78 -14.65 -2.46
CA LYS A 81 6.73 -15.20 -3.32
C LYS A 81 7.25 -15.18 -4.76
N GLY A 82 7.74 -16.34 -5.21
CA GLY A 82 8.49 -16.46 -6.45
C GLY A 82 9.80 -15.66 -6.40
N LYS A 83 9.97 -14.72 -7.32
CA LYS A 83 11.16 -13.84 -7.40
C LYS A 83 11.03 -12.54 -6.59
N ARG A 84 9.84 -12.25 -6.05
CA ARG A 84 9.56 -11.00 -5.34
C ARG A 84 9.76 -11.16 -3.83
N HIS A 85 10.22 -10.09 -3.19
CA HIS A 85 10.37 -10.00 -1.74
C HIS A 85 9.24 -9.16 -1.16
N TYR A 86 8.72 -9.62 -0.04
CA TYR A 86 7.66 -8.96 0.72
C TYR A 86 7.99 -8.91 2.20
N PHE A 87 7.47 -7.91 2.89
CA PHE A 87 7.62 -7.74 4.33
C PHE A 87 6.29 -7.38 4.95
N PHE A 88 6.10 -7.75 6.20
CA PHE A 88 5.10 -7.06 7.01
C PHE A 88 5.74 -5.92 7.79
N LYS A 89 4.93 -4.96 8.23
CA LYS A 89 5.41 -3.81 8.99
C LYS A 89 6.03 -4.22 10.34
N GLU A 90 5.50 -5.29 10.94
CA GLU A 90 5.98 -5.83 12.22
C GLU A 90 7.41 -6.37 12.10
N ASP A 91 7.75 -6.95 10.94
CA ASP A 91 9.08 -7.49 10.66
C ASP A 91 10.15 -6.37 10.59
N LEU A 92 9.76 -5.10 10.38
CA LEU A 92 10.68 -3.96 10.25
C LEU A 92 10.87 -3.15 11.54
N VAL A 93 10.16 -3.47 12.63
CA VAL A 93 10.12 -2.63 13.85
C VAL A 93 11.51 -2.41 14.45
N GLN A 94 12.32 -3.47 14.52
CA GLN A 94 13.69 -3.38 15.04
C GLN A 94 14.56 -2.45 14.17
N GLN A 95 14.38 -2.52 12.86
CA GLN A 95 15.26 -1.84 11.90
C GLN A 95 14.89 -0.37 11.79
N LEU A 96 13.60 -0.07 11.98
CA LEU A 96 13.08 1.28 12.16
C LEU A 96 13.65 1.91 13.44
N ALA A 97 13.70 1.17 14.55
CA ALA A 97 14.26 1.66 15.81
C ALA A 97 15.78 1.92 15.69
N GLU A 98 16.51 1.04 15.00
CA GLU A 98 17.92 1.27 14.68
C GLU A 98 18.13 2.47 13.76
N GLY A 99 17.27 2.64 12.76
CA GLY A 99 17.26 3.79 11.85
C GLY A 99 17.14 5.10 12.60
N LYS A 100 16.18 5.18 13.53
CA LYS A 100 16.00 6.33 14.44
C LYS A 100 17.21 6.56 15.33
N ARG A 101 17.77 5.51 15.93
CA ARG A 101 18.97 5.61 16.79
C ARG A 101 20.17 6.18 16.03
N ARG A 102 20.28 5.85 14.74
CA ARG A 102 21.38 6.28 13.86
C ARG A 102 21.07 7.57 13.10
N GLY A 103 19.90 8.19 13.31
CA GLY A 103 19.49 9.45 12.68
C GLY A 103 19.17 9.35 11.19
N ARG A 104 18.74 8.18 10.71
CA ARG A 104 18.35 7.97 9.30
C ARG A 104 16.88 8.31 9.02
N ILE A 105 16.05 8.27 10.07
CA ILE A 105 14.60 8.48 10.07
C ILE A 105 14.30 9.37 11.27
#